data_AF-A0A3D4QQ30-F1
#
_entry.id   AF-A0A3D4QQ30-F1
#
_cell.length_a   1.000
_cell.length_b   1.000
_cell.length_c   1.000
_cell.angle_alpha   90.00
_cell.angle_beta   90.00
_cell.angle_gamma   90.00
#
_symmetry.space_group_name_H-M   'P 1'
#
loop_
_entity.id
_entity.type
_entity.pdbx_description
1 polymer ?
#
loop_
_entity_poly.entity_id
_entity_poly.type
_entity_poly.pdbx_seq_one_letter_code
_entity_poly.pdbx_strand_id
1 'polypeptide(L)'
;MVHANELNRIRNMLKSKGYKLTPQRRAVFDVILRNEGRHMSTEEVFLEVKKLCPDIGLATVYRTMLLLEELNVLQRHNFDDGRNRYELKHPEEDHHHHHLICNRCGKLVEVEEDLL
;
A
#
# COMPACT_ATOMS: atom_id res chain seq x y z
N MET A 1 11.33 13.30 7.53
CA MET A 1 12.57 12.48 7.45
C MET A 1 12.27 11.00 7.21
N VAL A 2 11.24 10.42 7.83
CA VAL A 2 10.84 9.00 7.71
C VAL A 2 10.64 8.54 6.25
N HIS A 3 9.78 9.22 5.47
CA HIS A 3 9.48 8.82 4.09
C HIS A 3 10.68 8.80 3.12
N ALA A 4 11.72 9.59 3.39
CA ALA A 4 12.93 9.61 2.54
C ALA A 4 13.77 8.34 2.72
N ASN A 5 13.80 7.79 3.93
CA ASN A 5 14.51 6.54 4.23
C ASN A 5 13.80 5.34 3.59
N GLU A 6 12.47 5.27 3.71
CA GLU A 6 11.68 4.21 3.06
C GLU A 6 11.82 4.22 1.53
N LEU A 7 11.79 5.41 0.92
CA LEU A 7 12.02 5.53 -0.52
C LEU A 7 13.40 5.03 -0.95
N ASN A 8 14.44 5.27 -0.14
CA ASN A 8 15.78 4.76 -0.41
C ASN A 8 15.86 3.23 -0.23
N ARG A 9 15.25 2.69 0.83
CA ARG A 9 15.14 1.25 1.09
C ARG A 9 14.51 0.53 -0.10
N ILE A 10 13.35 1.00 -0.56
CA ILE A 10 12.62 0.37 -1.67
C ILE A 10 13.35 0.54 -3.00
N ARG A 11 13.99 1.71 -3.24
CA ARG A 11 14.86 1.88 -4.41
C ARG A 11 15.96 0.82 -4.43
N ASN A 12 16.58 0.54 -3.29
CA ASN A 12 17.63 -0.47 -3.18
C ASN A 12 17.09 -1.89 -3.37
N MET A 13 15.91 -2.22 -2.83
CA MET A 13 15.24 -3.51 -3.03
C MET A 13 14.85 -3.75 -4.49
N LEU A 14 14.31 -2.74 -5.17
CA LEU A 14 14.03 -2.81 -6.60
C LEU A 14 15.31 -3.05 -7.39
N LYS A 15 16.38 -2.28 -7.09
CA LYS A 15 17.66 -2.38 -7.78
C LYS A 15 18.30 -3.75 -7.60
N SER A 16 18.28 -4.33 -6.39
CA SER A 16 18.86 -5.66 -6.12
C SER A 16 18.13 -6.79 -6.85
N LYS A 17 16.88 -6.57 -7.25
CA LYS A 17 16.06 -7.49 -8.04
C LYS A 17 16.00 -7.14 -9.54
N GLY A 18 16.81 -6.18 -9.99
CA GLY A 18 16.91 -5.79 -11.41
C GLY A 18 15.78 -4.86 -11.89
N TYR A 19 14.94 -4.35 -10.98
CA TYR A 19 13.87 -3.42 -11.31
C TYR A 19 14.31 -1.96 -11.18
N LYS A 20 13.70 -1.10 -11.99
CA LYS A 20 13.84 0.36 -11.88
C LYS A 20 12.70 0.97 -11.07
N LEU A 21 13.01 1.97 -10.26
CA LEU A 21 12.02 2.87 -9.68
C LEU A 21 11.64 3.92 -10.73
N THR A 22 10.66 3.61 -11.57
CA THR A 22 10.13 4.54 -12.58
C THR A 22 9.29 5.64 -11.92
N PRO A 23 9.02 6.77 -12.60
CA PRO A 23 8.15 7.82 -12.07
C PRO A 23 6.75 7.30 -11.67
N GLN A 24 6.18 6.39 -12.46
CA GLN A 24 4.88 5.77 -12.16
C GLN A 24 4.94 4.90 -10.91
N ARG A 25 5.96 4.06 -10.76
CA ARG A 25 6.15 3.23 -9.56
C ARG A 25 6.38 4.08 -8.32
N ARG A 26 7.14 5.16 -8.47
CA ARG A 26 7.35 6.15 -7.42
C ARG A 26 6.02 6.81 -7.02
N ALA A 27 5.19 7.20 -7.97
CA ALA A 27 3.89 7.80 -7.67
C ALA A 27 2.97 6.84 -6.90
N VAL A 28 2.94 5.56 -7.26
CA VAL A 28 2.22 4.52 -6.50
C VAL A 28 2.75 4.43 -5.07
N PHE A 29 4.08 4.35 -4.92
CA PHE A 29 4.69 4.26 -3.60
C PHE A 29 4.50 5.52 -2.74
N ASP A 30 4.59 6.71 -3.34
CA ASP A 30 4.34 7.97 -2.65
C ASP A 30 2.89 8.07 -2.14
N VAL A 31 1.92 7.51 -2.88
CA VAL A 31 0.52 7.43 -2.43
C VAL A 31 0.37 6.50 -1.23
N ILE A 32 1.03 5.33 -1.26
CA ILE A 32 1.04 4.39 -0.13
C ILE A 32 1.61 5.08 1.12
N LEU A 33 2.78 5.71 1.00
CA LEU A 33 3.42 6.42 2.12
C LEU A 33 2.56 7.54 2.71
N ARG A 34 1.86 8.30 1.86
CA ARG A 34 0.98 9.39 2.34
C ARG A 34 -0.28 8.88 3.03
N ASN A 35 -0.64 7.61 2.83
CA ASN A 35 -1.78 6.95 3.41
C ASN A 35 -1.35 5.79 4.32
N GLU A 36 -0.15 5.89 4.88
CA GLU A 36 0.37 4.95 5.88
C GLU A 36 -0.61 4.83 7.06
N GLY A 37 -0.80 3.61 7.56
CA GLY A 37 -1.87 3.26 8.50
C GLY A 37 -3.24 2.97 7.86
N ARG A 38 -3.42 3.19 6.55
CA ARG A 38 -4.70 2.87 5.87
C ARG A 38 -4.57 1.61 5.02
N HIS A 39 -5.57 0.72 5.13
CA HIS A 39 -5.73 -0.41 4.22
C HIS A 39 -6.45 0.01 2.94
N MET A 40 -5.70 0.20 1.86
CA MET A 40 -6.24 0.65 0.58
C MET A 40 -6.37 -0.52 -0.41
N SER A 41 -7.51 -0.59 -1.10
CA SER A 41 -7.66 -1.41 -2.30
C SER A 41 -6.84 -0.85 -3.46
N THR A 42 -6.59 -1.68 -4.49
CA THR A 42 -5.86 -1.21 -5.67
C THR A 42 -6.61 -0.13 -6.44
N GLU A 43 -7.94 -0.17 -6.43
CA GLU A 43 -8.81 0.85 -7.03
C GLU A 43 -8.67 2.18 -6.29
N GLU A 44 -8.66 2.17 -4.95
CA GLU A 44 -8.45 3.37 -4.14
C GLU A 44 -7.05 3.96 -4.37
N VAL A 45 -6.01 3.11 -4.40
CA VAL A 45 -4.65 3.54 -4.74
C VAL A 45 -4.63 4.17 -6.14
N PHE A 46 -5.26 3.53 -7.13
CA PHE A 46 -5.32 4.07 -8.49
C PHE A 46 -5.96 5.46 -8.55
N LEU A 47 -7.08 5.66 -7.85
CA LEU A 47 -7.76 6.96 -7.79
C LEU A 47 -6.86 8.05 -7.21
N GLU A 48 -6.10 7.75 -6.16
CA GLU A 48 -5.15 8.69 -5.56
C GLU A 48 -3.93 8.93 -6.46
N VAL A 49 -3.37 7.87 -7.06
CA VAL A 49 -2.19 8.00 -7.95
C VAL A 49 -2.53 8.81 -9.18
N LYS A 50 -3.75 8.68 -9.72
CA LYS A 50 -4.20 9.46 -10.88
C LYS A 50 -4.20 10.97 -10.63
N LYS A 51 -4.31 11.42 -9.37
CA LYS A 51 -4.15 12.83 -9.00
C LYS A 51 -2.71 13.33 -9.15
N LEU A 52 -1.72 12.43 -9.04
CA LEU A 52 -0.29 12.75 -9.16
C LEU A 52 0.28 12.42 -10.55
N CYS A 53 -0.27 11.39 -11.20
CA CYS A 53 0.15 10.88 -12.50
C CYS A 53 -1.12 10.59 -13.35
N PRO A 54 -1.71 11.62 -14.00
CA PRO A 54 -3.00 11.49 -14.68
C PRO A 54 -3.07 10.43 -15.78
N ASP A 55 -1.94 10.18 -16.44
CA ASP A 55 -1.83 9.24 -17.56
C ASP A 55 -1.58 7.78 -17.11
N ILE A 56 -1.49 7.52 -15.81
CA ILE A 56 -1.28 6.15 -15.32
C ILE A 56 -2.52 5.29 -15.60
N GLY A 57 -2.30 4.09 -16.12
CA GLY A 57 -3.35 3.08 -16.26
C GLY A 57 -3.53 2.24 -15.00
N LEU A 58 -4.75 1.78 -14.75
CA LEU A 58 -5.07 0.87 -13.64
C LEU A 58 -4.19 -0.39 -13.66
N ALA A 59 -3.95 -0.97 -14.84
CA ALA A 59 -3.08 -2.13 -14.99
C ALA A 59 -1.63 -1.88 -14.52
N THR A 60 -1.12 -0.65 -14.70
CA THR A 60 0.22 -0.26 -14.22
C THR A 60 0.26 -0.17 -12.71
N VAL A 61 -0.81 0.35 -12.07
CA VAL A 61 -0.93 0.37 -10.62
C VAL A 61 -0.97 -1.06 -10.08
N TYR A 62 -1.83 -1.92 -10.62
CA TYR A 62 -1.90 -3.34 -10.26
C TYR A 62 -0.55 -4.04 -10.33
N ARG A 63 0.16 -3.95 -11.45
CA ARG A 63 1.50 -4.57 -11.61
C ARG A 63 2.52 -4.01 -10.62
N THR A 64 2.38 -2.74 -10.23
CA THR A 64 3.26 -2.14 -9.23
C THR A 64 2.92 -2.63 -7.83
N MET A 65 1.64 -2.71 -7.46
CA MET A 65 1.19 -3.26 -6.18
C MET A 65 1.66 -4.70 -6.00
N LEU A 66 1.47 -5.55 -7.02
CA LEU A 66 1.93 -6.94 -7.01
C LEU A 66 3.46 -7.04 -6.83
N LEU A 67 4.21 -6.22 -7.56
CA LEU A 67 5.67 -6.19 -7.40
C LEU A 67 6.08 -5.77 -5.98
N LEU A 68 5.42 -4.78 -5.39
CA LEU A 68 5.74 -4.34 -4.03
C LEU A 68 5.33 -5.39 -2.98
N GLU A 69 4.25 -6.13 -3.20
CA GLU A 69 3.86 -7.31 -2.39
C GLU A 69 4.93 -8.41 -2.49
N GLU A 70 5.35 -8.79 -3.71
CA GLU A 70 6.41 -9.79 -3.94
C GLU A 70 7.74 -9.41 -3.27
N LEU A 71 8.02 -8.11 -3.19
CA LEU A 71 9.21 -7.59 -2.52
C LEU A 71 9.04 -7.48 -0.99
N ASN A 72 7.93 -7.92 -0.40
CA ASN A 72 7.60 -7.75 1.02
C ASN A 72 7.61 -6.28 1.47
N VAL A 73 7.32 -5.35 0.55
CA VAL A 73 7.13 -3.93 0.85
C VAL A 73 5.69 -3.67 1.28
N LEU A 74 4.75 -4.36 0.64
CA LEU A 74 3.34 -4.32 1.00
C LEU A 74 2.89 -5.63 1.63
N GLN A 75 2.00 -5.52 2.60
CA GLN A 75 1.25 -6.64 3.14
C GLN A 75 -0.17 -6.59 2.61
N ARG A 76 -0.65 -7.74 2.11
CA ARG A 76 -2.01 -7.90 1.63
C ARG A 76 -2.88 -8.46 2.75
N HIS A 77 -4.01 -7.80 2.99
CA HIS A 77 -5.05 -8.23 3.90
C HIS A 77 -6.29 -8.61 3.10
N ASN A 78 -6.86 -9.76 3.46
CA ASN A 78 -8.18 -10.17 3.00
C ASN A 78 -9.12 -10.12 4.21
N PHE A 79 -10.12 -9.26 4.09
CA PHE A 79 -11.11 -9.00 5.14
C PHE A 79 -12.42 -9.76 4.88
N ASP A 80 -12.39 -10.78 4.02
CA ASP A 80 -13.55 -11.58 3.57
C ASP A 80 -14.71 -10.74 2.97
N ASP A 81 -14.42 -9.50 2.55
CA ASP A 81 -15.36 -8.58 1.88
C ASP A 81 -15.24 -8.62 0.34
N GLY A 82 -14.49 -9.61 -0.18
CA GLY A 82 -14.20 -9.78 -1.60
C GLY A 82 -13.17 -8.78 -2.16
N ARG A 83 -12.47 -8.03 -1.31
CA ARG A 83 -11.46 -7.05 -1.74
C ARG A 83 -10.12 -7.33 -1.06
N ASN A 84 -9.06 -7.25 -1.87
CA ASN A 84 -7.70 -7.22 -1.34
C ASN A 84 -7.35 -5.79 -0.97
N ARG A 85 -6.86 -5.59 0.25
CA ARG A 85 -6.35 -4.31 0.70
C ARG A 85 -4.88 -4.44 1.07
N TYR A 86 -4.15 -3.35 0.93
CA TYR A 86 -2.72 -3.33 1.10
C TYR A 86 -2.33 -2.25 2.09
N GLU A 87 -1.31 -2.57 2.88
CA GLU A 87 -0.63 -1.63 3.78
C GLU A 87 0.88 -1.71 3.60
N LEU A 88 1.58 -0.68 4.07
CA LEU A 88 3.04 -0.67 4.11
C LEU A 88 3.55 -1.61 5.20
N LYS A 89 4.51 -2.47 4.86
CA LYS A 89 5.11 -3.41 5.82
C LYS A 89 6.31 -2.78 6.52
N HIS A 90 6.17 -2.59 7.83
CA HIS A 90 7.24 -2.16 8.73
C HIS A 90 7.95 -3.38 9.32
N PRO A 91 9.27 -3.55 9.10
CA PRO A 91 10.00 -4.70 9.63
C PRO A 91 10.10 -4.73 11.17
N GLU A 92 9.98 -3.58 11.81
CA GLU A 92 10.20 -3.40 13.25
C GLU A 92 8.91 -3.21 14.05
N GLU A 93 7.76 -3.15 13.36
CA GLU A 93 6.45 -2.95 14.00
C GLU A 93 5.62 -4.21 13.87
N ASP A 94 5.25 -4.79 15.01
CA ASP A 94 4.25 -5.85 15.11
C ASP A 94 2.88 -5.19 15.34
N HIS A 95 2.49 -4.28 14.44
CA HIS A 95 1.25 -3.50 14.58
C HIS A 95 0.04 -4.40 14.30
N HIS A 96 -0.50 -4.99 15.37
CA HIS A 96 -1.78 -5.69 15.36
C HIS A 96 -2.91 -4.69 15.60
N HIS A 97 -3.34 -3.99 14.55
CA HIS A 97 -4.57 -3.20 14.61
C HIS A 97 -5.78 -4.08 14.34
N HIS A 98 -6.79 -4.00 15.21
CA HIS A 98 -8.06 -4.67 14.96
C HIS A 98 -8.87 -3.87 13.93
N HIS A 99 -9.54 -4.58 13.02
CA HIS A 99 -10.29 -3.97 11.94
C HIS A 99 -11.75 -4.39 11.95
N LEU A 100 -12.64 -3.41 11.93
CA LEU A 100 -14.08 -3.62 11.77
C LEU A 100 -14.49 -3.36 10.33
N ILE A 101 -15.27 -4.27 9.75
CA ILE A 101 -15.79 -4.16 8.39
C ILE A 101 -17.30 -4.00 8.45
N CYS A 102 -17.82 -2.99 7.77
CA CYS A 102 -19.26 -2.86 7.61
C CYS A 102 -19.79 -3.83 6.55
N ASN A 103 -20.53 -4.86 6.97
CA ASN A 103 -21.16 -5.85 6.07
C ASN A 103 -22.15 -5.26 5.05
N ARG A 104 -22.57 -4.00 5.22
CA ARG A 104 -23.49 -3.32 4.29
C ARG A 104 -22.78 -2.55 3.19
N CYS A 105 -21.65 -1.89 3.48
CA CYS A 105 -20.96 -1.01 2.53
C CYS A 105 -19.49 -1.32 2.30
N GLY A 106 -18.91 -2.27 3.04
CA GLY A 106 -17.50 -2.62 2.98
C GLY A 106 -16.57 -1.54 3.55
N LYS A 107 -17.08 -0.55 4.30
CA LYS A 107 -16.21 0.44 4.95
C LYS A 107 -15.41 -0.25 6.05
N LEU A 108 -14.10 -0.04 6.05
CA LEU A 108 -13.18 -0.50 7.08
C LEU A 108 -12.96 0.61 8.10
N VAL A 109 -12.99 0.27 9.38
CA VAL A 109 -12.68 1.15 10.50
C VAL A 109 -11.64 0.45 11.36
N GLU A 110 -10.55 1.13 11.62
CA GLU A 110 -9.49 0.69 12.53
C GLU A 110 -9.93 0.94 13.98
N VAL A 111 -9.64 -0.01 14.87
CA VAL A 111 -9.91 0.09 16.31
C VAL A 111 -8.62 -0.24 17.07
N GLU A 112 -8.23 0.67 17.97
CA GLU A 112 -7.05 0.55 18.82
C GLU A 112 -7.24 -0.58 19.85
N GLU A 113 -6.15 -1.30 20.15
CA GLU A 113 -6.13 -2.46 21.07
C GLU A 113 -6.53 -2.13 22.52
N ASP A 114 -6.51 -0.87 22.94
CA ASP A 114 -6.81 -0.43 24.32
C ASP A 114 -8.28 -0.59 24.77
N LEU A 115 -9.11 -1.28 23.97
CA LEU A 115 -10.54 -1.52 24.24
C LEU A 115 -10.90 -2.98 24.57
N LEU A 116 -9.91 -3.86 24.79
CA LEU A 116 -10.12 -5.27 25.21
C LEU A 116 -9.53 -5.58 26.59
#